data_AF-A0A8C2JA34-F1
#
_entry.id   AF-A0A8C2JA34-F1
#
_cell.length_a   1.000
_cell.length_b   1.000
_cell.length_c   1.000
_cell.angle_alpha   90.00
_cell.angle_beta   90.00
_cell.angle_gamma   90.00
#
_symmetry.space_group_name_H-M   'P 1'
#
loop_
_entity.id
_entity.type
_entity.pdbx_description
1 polymer ?
#
loop_
_entity_poly.entity_id
_entity_poly.type
_entity_poly.pdbx_seq_one_letter_code
_entity_poly.pdbx_strand_id
1 'polypeptide(L)'
;MTGVTVCCGTVNSIKALWETRIKKSKDELKTEREQRDRRAVGRYVHYCHVSHGNNLKKLYHLDLSMNKFTTIPDCVVKLPSLEWLDMGSNRLESLPEDIHRMEKLHTLWLPRNELEYLPDNISHMQSLNTLVLSKNKLRDIPPLMEDMSNLRFVNFRDNPLTYDVTLPDLKEDDEEEDREMFGREFMHFYIQEARKRGSQTFTLVLNVTLEGASETGSSL
;
A
#
# COMPACT_ATOMS: atom_id res chain seq x y z
N MET A 1 -11.39 56.84 -46.27
CA MET A 1 -11.59 55.39 -46.02
C MET A 1 -10.91 55.04 -44.71
N THR A 2 -11.63 55.06 -43.58
CA THR A 2 -11.10 54.65 -42.28
C THR A 2 -11.58 53.22 -42.01
N GLY A 3 -10.66 52.26 -42.15
CA GLY A 3 -10.93 50.85 -41.92
C GLY A 3 -11.14 50.57 -40.43
N VAL A 4 -12.23 49.87 -40.12
CA VAL A 4 -12.50 49.34 -38.78
C VAL A 4 -11.65 48.09 -38.60
N THR A 5 -10.58 48.19 -37.82
CA THR A 5 -9.81 47.04 -37.35
C THR A 5 -10.58 46.36 -36.23
N VAL A 6 -11.20 45.21 -36.51
CA VAL A 6 -11.86 44.38 -35.49
C VAL A 6 -10.77 43.59 -34.75
N CYS A 7 -10.56 43.90 -33.48
CA CYS A 7 -9.57 43.23 -32.63
C CYS A 7 -9.95 41.76 -32.38
N CYS A 8 -9.21 40.83 -32.98
CA CYS A 8 -9.37 39.37 -32.82
C CYS A 8 -8.87 38.83 -31.45
N GLY A 9 -8.19 39.65 -30.64
CA GLY A 9 -7.55 39.24 -29.38
C GLY A 9 -8.52 38.84 -28.25
N THR A 10 -9.73 39.40 -28.22
CA THR A 10 -10.71 39.13 -27.15
C THR A 10 -11.42 37.79 -27.33
N VAL A 11 -11.62 37.34 -28.58
CA VAL A 11 -12.37 36.12 -28.90
C VAL A 11 -11.60 34.86 -28.51
N ASN A 12 -10.28 34.83 -28.73
CA ASN A 12 -9.43 33.70 -28.32
C ASN A 12 -9.36 33.57 -26.79
N SER A 13 -9.36 34.70 -26.07
CA SER A 13 -9.35 34.74 -24.60
C SER A 13 -10.68 34.23 -24.03
N ILE A 14 -11.81 34.58 -24.64
CA ILE A 14 -13.14 34.10 -24.24
C ILE A 14 -13.29 32.60 -24.52
N LYS A 15 -12.79 32.10 -25.66
CA LYS A 15 -12.79 30.67 -25.98
C LYS A 15 -11.96 29.85 -24.97
N ALA A 16 -10.76 30.31 -24.64
CA ALA A 16 -9.90 29.66 -23.66
C ALA A 16 -10.52 29.66 -22.24
N LEU A 17 -11.16 30.76 -21.84
CA LEU A 17 -11.89 30.84 -20.57
C LEU A 17 -13.09 29.88 -20.53
N TRP A 18 -13.80 29.75 -21.65
CA TRP A 18 -14.95 28.84 -21.77
C TRP A 18 -14.53 27.38 -21.73
N GLU A 19 -13.46 27.00 -22.45
CA GLU A 19 -12.87 25.65 -22.43
C GLU A 19 -12.34 25.28 -21.04
N THR A 20 -11.68 26.22 -20.35
CA THR A 20 -11.21 26.03 -18.97
C THR A 20 -12.38 25.80 -18.01
N ARG A 21 -13.47 26.56 -18.18
CA ARG A 21 -14.67 26.43 -17.34
C ARG A 21 -15.41 25.13 -17.59
N ILE A 22 -15.45 24.64 -18.83
CA ILE A 22 -15.97 23.31 -19.17
C ILE A 22 -15.12 22.20 -18.56
N LYS A 23 -13.79 22.30 -18.66
CA LYS A 23 -12.88 21.31 -18.07
C LYS A 23 -13.06 21.23 -16.55
N LYS A 24 -13.04 22.39 -15.87
CA LYS A 24 -13.28 22.47 -14.43
C LYS A 24 -14.63 21.88 -14.03
N SER A 25 -15.69 22.19 -14.78
CA SER A 25 -17.03 21.63 -14.51
C SER A 25 -17.11 20.12 -14.74
N LYS A 26 -16.41 19.58 -15.75
CA LYS A 26 -16.32 18.13 -15.98
C LYS A 26 -15.55 17.42 -14.87
N ASP A 27 -14.46 18.02 -14.40
CA ASP A 27 -13.65 17.46 -13.31
C ASP A 27 -14.41 17.50 -11.98
N GLU A 28 -15.16 18.58 -11.71
CA GLU A 28 -16.07 18.68 -10.56
C GLU A 28 -17.18 17.61 -10.61
N LEU A 29 -17.84 17.43 -11.77
CA LEU A 29 -18.86 16.40 -11.97
C LEU A 29 -18.31 14.97 -11.85
N LYS A 30 -17.08 14.74 -12.29
CA LYS A 30 -16.38 13.46 -12.13
C LYS A 30 -16.11 13.19 -10.64
N THR A 31 -15.60 14.20 -9.93
CA THR A 31 -15.34 14.14 -8.49
C THR A 31 -16.63 13.90 -7.68
N GLU A 32 -17.73 14.55 -8.04
CA GLU A 32 -19.04 14.36 -7.40
C GLU A 32 -19.62 12.96 -7.66
N ARG A 33 -19.47 12.42 -8.87
CA ARG A 33 -19.87 11.03 -9.18
C ARG A 33 -19.04 10.03 -8.39
N GLU A 34 -17.73 10.20 -8.33
CA GLU A 34 -16.84 9.37 -7.50
C GLU A 34 -17.19 9.49 -6.01
N GLN A 35 -17.57 10.67 -5.51
CA GLN A 35 -18.04 10.83 -4.13
C GLN A 35 -19.41 10.18 -3.89
N ARG A 36 -20.32 10.24 -4.86
CA ARG A 36 -21.63 9.57 -4.79
C ARG A 36 -21.47 8.05 -4.82
N ASP A 37 -20.58 7.54 -5.64
CA ASP A 37 -20.22 6.12 -5.71
C ASP A 37 -19.52 5.71 -4.41
N ARG A 38 -18.59 6.51 -3.86
CA ARG A 38 -18.01 6.31 -2.51
C ARG A 38 -19.08 6.24 -1.40
N ARG A 39 -20.09 7.11 -1.43
CA ARG A 39 -21.23 7.06 -0.49
C ARG A 39 -22.13 5.84 -0.71
N ALA A 40 -22.22 5.31 -1.92
CA ALA A 40 -22.97 4.10 -2.24
C ALA A 40 -22.20 2.84 -1.82
N VAL A 41 -20.88 2.82 -2.01
CA VAL A 41 -19.98 1.74 -1.61
C VAL A 41 -19.86 1.67 -0.08
N GLY A 42 -19.73 2.80 0.62
CA GLY A 42 -19.77 2.84 2.09
C GLY A 42 -21.09 2.32 2.66
N ARG A 43 -22.20 2.53 1.94
CA ARG A 43 -23.50 1.88 2.23
C ARG A 43 -23.45 0.38 1.95
N TYR A 44 -22.90 -0.04 0.82
CA TYR A 44 -22.80 -1.46 0.43
C TYR A 44 -21.98 -2.30 1.43
N VAL A 45 -20.85 -1.77 1.92
CA VAL A 45 -20.04 -2.45 2.94
C VAL A 45 -20.80 -2.61 4.25
N HIS A 46 -21.60 -1.61 4.66
CA HIS A 46 -22.50 -1.73 5.81
C HIS A 46 -23.59 -2.80 5.57
N TYR A 47 -24.08 -2.97 4.34
CA TYR A 47 -25.07 -4.00 3.99
C TYR A 47 -24.48 -5.41 3.84
N CYS A 48 -23.21 -5.54 3.49
CA CYS A 48 -22.54 -6.84 3.37
C CYS A 48 -22.45 -7.61 4.70
N HIS A 49 -22.51 -6.92 5.84
CA HIS A 49 -22.64 -7.57 7.15
C HIS A 49 -23.95 -8.38 7.29
N VAL A 50 -24.97 -8.10 6.46
CA VAL A 50 -26.34 -8.62 6.61
C VAL A 50 -26.68 -9.66 5.53
N SER A 51 -26.10 -9.57 4.33
CA SER A 51 -26.44 -10.45 3.20
C SER A 51 -25.34 -11.47 2.90
N HIS A 52 -25.64 -12.76 3.12
CA HIS A 52 -24.79 -13.94 2.94
C HIS A 52 -24.42 -14.28 1.46
N GLY A 53 -24.29 -13.30 0.57
CA GLY A 53 -24.04 -13.58 -0.86
C GLY A 53 -23.28 -12.46 -1.57
N ASN A 54 -22.06 -12.78 -2.02
CA ASN A 54 -21.25 -11.84 -2.80
C ASN A 54 -21.70 -11.85 -4.27
N ASN A 55 -22.63 -10.95 -4.63
CA ASN A 55 -23.19 -10.87 -5.99
C ASN A 55 -22.32 -10.05 -6.97
N LEU A 56 -21.23 -9.45 -6.50
CA LEU A 56 -20.37 -8.57 -7.29
C LEU A 56 -19.29 -9.35 -8.06
N LYS A 57 -19.73 -10.27 -8.94
CA LYS A 57 -18.82 -11.13 -9.73
C LYS A 57 -17.96 -10.38 -10.76
N LYS A 58 -18.29 -9.12 -11.05
CA LYS A 58 -17.62 -8.26 -12.06
C LYS A 58 -17.10 -6.96 -11.46
N LEU A 59 -16.90 -6.89 -10.13
CA LEU A 59 -16.25 -5.74 -9.51
C LEU A 59 -14.74 -5.95 -9.56
N TYR A 60 -14.05 -5.10 -10.34
CA TYR A 60 -12.61 -5.16 -10.54
C TYR A 60 -11.84 -4.09 -9.75
N HIS A 61 -12.48 -2.93 -9.54
CA HIS A 61 -11.88 -1.78 -8.87
C HIS A 61 -12.77 -1.34 -7.73
N LEU A 62 -12.22 -1.18 -6.53
CA LEU A 62 -12.93 -0.79 -5.33
C LEU A 62 -12.14 0.27 -4.56
N ASP A 63 -12.71 1.47 -4.45
CA ASP A 63 -12.19 2.56 -3.61
C ASP A 63 -13.03 2.68 -2.33
N LEU A 64 -12.39 2.40 -1.20
CA LEU A 64 -12.88 2.57 0.17
C LEU A 64 -12.00 3.57 0.95
N SER A 65 -11.16 4.35 0.28
CA SER A 65 -10.28 5.31 0.91
C SER A 65 -11.05 6.40 1.66
N MET A 66 -10.39 7.07 2.62
CA MET A 66 -10.94 8.20 3.38
C MET A 66 -12.21 7.87 4.19
N ASN A 67 -12.28 6.66 4.76
CA ASN A 67 -13.37 6.21 5.62
C ASN A 67 -12.87 6.00 7.06
N LYS A 68 -13.56 5.14 7.83
CA LYS A 68 -13.24 4.83 9.22
C LYS A 68 -13.15 3.33 9.46
N PHE A 69 -12.77 2.56 8.44
CA PHE A 69 -12.62 1.11 8.57
C PHE A 69 -11.46 0.79 9.51
N THR A 70 -11.69 -0.12 10.47
CA THR A 70 -10.67 -0.65 11.38
C THR A 70 -10.09 -1.98 10.93
N THR A 71 -10.79 -2.67 10.02
CA THR A 71 -10.33 -3.88 9.32
C THR A 71 -10.89 -3.91 7.91
N ILE A 72 -10.31 -4.76 7.04
CA ILE A 72 -10.88 -5.05 5.72
C ILE A 72 -12.09 -5.99 5.93
N PRO A 73 -13.31 -5.61 5.52
CA PRO A 73 -14.49 -6.44 5.71
C PRO A 73 -14.38 -7.78 4.95
N ASP A 74 -14.84 -8.88 5.56
CA ASP A 74 -14.83 -10.23 4.95
C ASP A 74 -15.47 -10.30 3.57
N CYS A 75 -16.49 -9.49 3.31
CA CYS A 75 -17.14 -9.45 2.01
C CYS A 75 -16.23 -8.93 0.90
N VAL A 76 -15.31 -8.01 1.22
CA VAL A 76 -14.33 -7.45 0.28
C VAL A 76 -13.28 -8.51 -0.06
N VAL A 77 -12.80 -9.24 0.96
CA VAL A 77 -11.85 -10.35 0.80
C VAL A 77 -12.41 -11.45 -0.11
N LYS A 78 -13.73 -11.66 -0.09
CA LYS A 78 -14.42 -12.69 -0.89
C LYS A 78 -14.78 -12.24 -2.31
N LEU A 79 -14.34 -11.07 -2.78
CA LEU A 79 -14.66 -10.59 -4.13
C LEU A 79 -13.80 -11.33 -5.18
N PRO A 80 -14.39 -12.18 -6.05
CA PRO A 80 -13.63 -13.14 -6.86
C PRO A 80 -12.93 -12.51 -8.08
N SER A 81 -13.27 -11.26 -8.41
CA SER A 81 -12.76 -10.56 -9.59
C SER A 81 -12.06 -9.26 -9.24
N LEU A 82 -11.83 -8.98 -7.95
CA LEU A 82 -11.25 -7.70 -7.55
C LEU A 82 -9.75 -7.69 -7.87
N GLU A 83 -9.34 -6.67 -8.63
CA GLU A 83 -7.98 -6.49 -9.13
C GLU A 83 -7.29 -5.28 -8.48
N TRP A 84 -8.09 -4.28 -8.06
CA TRP A 84 -7.60 -3.05 -7.45
C TRP A 84 -8.43 -2.69 -6.22
N LEU A 85 -7.77 -2.51 -5.08
CA LEU A 85 -8.38 -2.11 -3.82
C LEU A 85 -7.62 -0.94 -3.21
N ASP A 86 -8.31 0.16 -2.94
CA ASP A 86 -7.79 1.27 -2.14
C ASP A 86 -8.58 1.42 -0.85
N MET A 87 -7.86 1.31 0.27
CA MET A 87 -8.35 1.56 1.61
C MET A 87 -7.46 2.55 2.35
N GLY A 88 -6.77 3.44 1.63
CA GLY A 88 -5.94 4.47 2.21
C GLY A 88 -6.72 5.47 3.08
N SER A 89 -6.06 6.09 4.04
CA SER A 89 -6.66 7.07 4.96
C SER A 89 -7.89 6.50 5.71
N ASN A 90 -7.74 5.31 6.26
CA ASN A 90 -8.70 4.66 7.15
C ASN A 90 -8.07 4.54 8.56
N ARG A 91 -8.53 3.57 9.36
CA ARG A 91 -7.99 3.27 10.70
C ARG A 91 -7.65 1.79 10.80
N LEU A 92 -7.20 1.17 9.70
CA LEU A 92 -6.94 -0.27 9.67
C LEU A 92 -5.83 -0.61 10.67
N GLU A 93 -6.13 -1.44 11.66
CA GLU A 93 -5.19 -1.87 12.70
C GLU A 93 -4.48 -3.16 12.32
N SER A 94 -5.16 -4.03 11.56
CA SER A 94 -4.60 -5.27 11.02
C SER A 94 -5.20 -5.60 9.65
N LEU A 95 -4.50 -6.47 8.90
CA LEU A 95 -5.07 -7.15 7.73
C LEU A 95 -5.65 -8.50 8.15
N PRO A 96 -6.71 -8.99 7.48
CA PRO A 96 -7.26 -10.30 7.77
C PRO A 96 -6.30 -11.42 7.34
N GLU A 97 -6.23 -12.51 8.10
CA GLU A 97 -5.39 -13.68 7.75
C GLU A 97 -5.77 -14.30 6.39
N ASP A 98 -7.03 -14.19 5.99
CA ASP A 98 -7.50 -14.69 4.70
C ASP A 98 -7.25 -13.72 3.52
N ILE A 99 -6.44 -12.66 3.70
CA ILE A 99 -6.15 -11.67 2.62
C ILE A 99 -5.58 -12.34 1.36
N HIS A 100 -4.82 -13.41 1.53
CA HIS A 100 -4.25 -14.21 0.46
C HIS A 100 -5.28 -14.82 -0.50
N ARG A 101 -6.55 -14.93 -0.10
CA ARG A 101 -7.65 -15.44 -0.93
C ARG A 101 -8.09 -14.47 -2.02
N MET A 102 -7.60 -13.24 -2.02
CA MET A 102 -7.85 -12.26 -3.07
C MET A 102 -6.98 -12.55 -4.30
N GLU A 103 -7.22 -13.70 -4.94
CA GLU A 103 -6.34 -14.30 -5.97
C GLU A 103 -6.10 -13.43 -7.20
N LYS A 104 -6.98 -12.47 -7.49
CA LYS A 104 -6.84 -11.57 -8.64
C LYS A 104 -6.35 -10.17 -8.27
N LEU A 105 -6.08 -9.90 -7.00
CA LEU A 105 -5.71 -8.57 -6.57
C LEU A 105 -4.28 -8.24 -7.00
N HIS A 106 -4.15 -7.27 -7.91
CA HIS A 106 -2.87 -6.79 -8.41
C HIS A 106 -2.36 -5.59 -7.64
N THR A 107 -3.28 -4.75 -7.13
CA THR A 107 -2.94 -3.48 -6.51
C THR A 107 -3.70 -3.30 -5.20
N LEU A 108 -2.94 -3.13 -4.12
CA LEU A 108 -3.46 -2.91 -2.77
C LEU A 108 -2.88 -1.63 -2.17
N TRP A 109 -3.75 -0.64 -1.98
CA TRP A 109 -3.39 0.67 -1.42
C TRP A 109 -3.90 0.76 0.03
N LEU A 110 -2.96 0.87 0.96
CA LEU A 110 -3.22 0.99 2.40
C LEU A 110 -2.50 2.18 3.06
N PRO A 111 -2.15 3.29 2.35
CA PRO A 111 -1.39 4.35 3.00
C PRO A 111 -2.22 5.06 4.07
N ARG A 112 -1.57 5.63 5.09
CA ARG A 112 -2.24 6.39 6.17
C ARG A 112 -3.29 5.53 6.90
N ASN A 113 -2.83 4.41 7.45
CA ASN A 113 -3.60 3.54 8.34
C ASN A 113 -2.81 3.34 9.64
N GLU A 114 -3.21 2.39 10.48
CA GLU A 114 -2.64 2.14 11.80
C GLU A 114 -2.02 0.73 11.89
N LEU A 115 -1.64 0.12 10.75
CA LEU A 115 -1.15 -1.25 10.69
C LEU A 115 0.17 -1.40 11.45
N GLU A 116 0.22 -2.29 12.43
CA GLU A 116 1.45 -2.58 13.21
C GLU A 116 2.28 -3.73 12.63
N TYR A 117 1.62 -4.68 11.96
CA TYR A 117 2.23 -5.85 11.33
C TYR A 117 1.46 -6.26 10.07
N LEU A 118 2.12 -7.02 9.22
CA LEU A 118 1.51 -7.72 8.08
C LEU A 118 1.41 -9.21 8.43
N PRO A 119 0.33 -9.91 8.02
CA PRO A 119 0.23 -11.34 8.21
C PRO A 119 1.20 -12.08 7.28
N ASP A 120 1.77 -13.19 7.76
CA ASP A 120 2.77 -13.97 7.01
C ASP A 120 2.25 -14.48 5.65
N ASN A 121 0.95 -14.78 5.58
CA ASN A 121 0.26 -15.22 4.37
C ASN A 121 0.14 -14.14 3.29
N ILE A 122 0.52 -12.88 3.54
CA ILE A 122 0.62 -11.86 2.48
C ILE A 122 1.58 -12.31 1.36
N SER A 123 2.60 -13.11 1.72
CA SER A 123 3.53 -13.75 0.79
C SER A 123 2.86 -14.68 -0.22
N HIS A 124 1.67 -15.22 0.10
CA HIS A 124 0.92 -16.10 -0.78
C HIS A 124 0.03 -15.35 -1.80
N MET A 125 0.01 -14.01 -1.79
CA MET A 125 -0.72 -13.21 -2.76
C MET A 125 -0.02 -13.20 -4.13
N GLN A 126 -0.15 -14.28 -4.89
CA GLN A 126 0.62 -14.49 -6.13
C GLN A 126 0.37 -13.44 -7.21
N SER A 127 -0.81 -12.83 -7.28
CA SER A 127 -1.09 -11.80 -8.28
C SER A 127 -0.71 -10.39 -7.83
N LEU A 128 -0.33 -10.19 -6.56
CA LEU A 128 -0.06 -8.86 -6.04
C LEU A 128 1.22 -8.29 -6.64
N ASN A 129 1.06 -7.17 -7.32
CA ASN A 129 2.10 -6.47 -8.05
C ASN A 129 2.52 -5.17 -7.35
N THR A 130 1.54 -4.46 -6.77
CA THR A 130 1.71 -3.16 -6.14
C THR A 130 1.14 -3.17 -4.73
N LEU A 131 1.96 -2.87 -3.73
CA LEU A 131 1.57 -2.79 -2.33
C LEU A 131 2.02 -1.47 -1.70
N VAL A 132 1.09 -0.60 -1.34
CA VAL A 132 1.39 0.71 -0.74
C VAL A 132 1.02 0.73 0.72
N LEU A 133 2.02 0.82 1.61
CA LEU A 133 1.87 0.75 3.06
C LEU A 133 2.42 2.00 3.77
N SER A 134 2.66 3.08 3.02
CA SER A 134 3.29 4.28 3.59
C SER A 134 2.44 4.93 4.68
N LYS A 135 3.07 5.54 5.68
CA LYS A 135 2.39 6.18 6.82
C LYS A 135 1.50 5.19 7.59
N ASN A 136 2.09 4.10 8.03
CA ASN A 136 1.47 3.14 8.96
C ASN A 136 2.33 3.06 10.24
N LYS A 137 2.10 2.04 11.06
CA LYS A 137 2.84 1.76 12.31
C LYS A 137 3.66 0.48 12.21
N LEU A 138 4.02 0.05 11.00
CA LEU A 138 4.71 -1.21 10.79
C LEU A 138 6.05 -1.20 11.51
N ARG A 139 6.26 -2.19 12.38
CA ARG A 139 7.53 -2.37 13.11
C ARG A 139 8.50 -3.28 12.38
N ASP A 140 7.98 -4.14 11.51
CA ASP A 140 8.78 -5.12 10.80
C ASP A 140 8.20 -5.49 9.43
N ILE A 141 9.03 -6.11 8.59
CA ILE A 141 8.65 -6.67 7.29
C ILE A 141 8.75 -8.21 7.39
N PRO A 142 7.66 -8.97 7.13
CA PRO A 142 7.71 -10.42 7.18
C PRO A 142 8.80 -11.01 6.26
N PRO A 143 9.67 -11.90 6.77
CA PRO A 143 10.76 -12.48 5.96
C PRO A 143 10.29 -13.24 4.71
N LEU A 144 9.06 -13.78 4.75
CA LEU A 144 8.45 -14.50 3.63
C LEU A 144 8.07 -13.58 2.45
N MET A 145 8.04 -12.25 2.65
CA MET A 145 7.83 -11.32 1.54
C MET A 145 8.98 -11.30 0.53
N GLU A 146 10.15 -11.84 0.89
CA GLU A 146 11.27 -12.04 -0.03
C GLU A 146 10.90 -12.95 -1.23
N ASP A 147 9.98 -13.90 -1.01
CA ASP A 147 9.55 -14.86 -2.04
C ASP A 147 8.46 -14.32 -2.98
N MET A 148 7.99 -13.08 -2.77
CA MET A 148 6.95 -12.44 -3.59
C MET A 148 7.50 -11.97 -4.94
N SER A 149 7.75 -12.91 -5.85
CA SER A 149 8.36 -12.67 -7.16
C SER A 149 7.55 -11.77 -8.10
N ASN A 150 6.23 -11.71 -7.95
CA ASN A 150 5.34 -10.86 -8.75
C ASN A 150 5.20 -9.42 -8.22
N LEU A 151 5.63 -9.16 -6.98
CA LEU A 151 5.59 -7.85 -6.36
C LEU A 151 6.67 -6.97 -6.99
N ARG A 152 6.24 -5.96 -7.76
CA ARG A 152 7.13 -5.02 -8.46
C ARG A 152 7.33 -3.75 -7.68
N PHE A 153 6.25 -3.24 -7.09
CA PHE A 153 6.27 -2.01 -6.32
C PHE A 153 5.80 -2.27 -4.89
N VAL A 154 6.61 -1.83 -3.93
CA VAL A 154 6.22 -1.82 -2.52
C VAL A 154 6.67 -0.52 -1.87
N ASN A 155 5.89 0.03 -0.94
CA ASN A 155 6.26 1.27 -0.28
C ASN A 155 6.01 1.21 1.22
N PHE A 156 7.09 1.17 1.99
CA PHE A 156 7.08 1.15 3.46
C PHE A 156 7.44 2.50 4.09
N ARG A 157 7.58 3.58 3.32
CA ARG A 157 8.00 4.89 3.85
C ARG A 157 7.10 5.38 4.98
N ASP A 158 7.67 6.16 5.89
CA ASP A 158 6.95 6.69 7.07
C ASP A 158 6.34 5.59 7.95
N ASN A 159 7.05 4.47 8.14
CA ASN A 159 6.75 3.47 9.15
C ASN A 159 7.90 3.39 10.17
N PRO A 160 7.61 3.12 11.45
CA PRO A 160 8.61 2.95 12.50
C PRO A 160 9.26 1.56 12.43
N LEU A 161 9.84 1.20 11.28
CA LEU A 161 10.54 -0.07 11.09
C LEU A 161 11.75 -0.16 12.03
N THR A 162 11.99 -1.37 12.54
CA THR A 162 12.97 -1.60 13.62
C THR A 162 14.41 -1.37 13.18
N TYR A 163 14.74 -1.76 11.94
CA TYR A 163 16.09 -1.65 11.41
C TYR A 163 16.22 -0.46 10.47
N ASP A 164 17.25 0.35 10.72
CA ASP A 164 17.69 1.36 9.76
C ASP A 164 18.52 0.67 8.66
N VAL A 165 18.14 0.91 7.42
CA VAL A 165 18.73 0.27 6.25
C VAL A 165 19.07 1.37 5.26
N THR A 166 20.36 1.55 5.04
CA THR A 166 20.87 2.47 4.02
C THR A 166 21.01 1.70 2.71
N LEU A 167 20.30 2.16 1.68
CA LEU A 167 20.52 1.66 0.33
C LEU A 167 21.84 2.22 -0.24
N PRO A 168 22.53 1.50 -1.11
CA PRO A 168 23.71 2.03 -1.81
C PRO A 168 23.37 3.31 -2.58
N ASP A 169 24.32 4.25 -2.64
CA ASP A 169 24.16 5.45 -3.46
C ASP A 169 23.98 5.06 -4.94
N LEU A 170 22.89 5.55 -5.51
CA LEU A 170 22.56 5.36 -6.92
C LEU A 170 23.49 6.16 -7.80
N LYS A 171 23.65 5.69 -9.03
CA LYS A 171 24.36 6.48 -10.04
C LYS A 171 23.37 7.50 -10.61
N GLU A 172 23.87 8.69 -10.94
CA GLU A 172 23.03 9.80 -11.46
C GLU A 172 22.32 9.46 -12.78
N ASP A 173 22.68 8.35 -13.43
CA ASP A 173 22.14 7.89 -14.71
C ASP A 173 20.92 6.96 -14.59
N ASP A 174 20.45 6.63 -13.38
CA ASP A 174 19.34 5.71 -13.16
C ASP A 174 17.99 6.39 -13.55
N GLU A 175 17.22 5.76 -14.45
CA GLU A 175 15.99 6.29 -15.06
C GLU A 175 14.84 6.36 -14.02
N GLU A 176 13.72 7.05 -14.32
CA GLU A 176 12.57 7.11 -13.41
C GLU A 176 11.97 5.72 -13.08
N GLU A 177 12.09 4.74 -13.98
CA GLU A 177 11.72 3.34 -13.71
C GLU A 177 12.62 2.69 -12.65
N ASP A 178 13.89 3.08 -12.54
CA ASP A 178 14.79 2.62 -11.47
C ASP A 178 14.36 3.18 -10.10
N ARG A 179 13.65 4.30 -10.08
CA ARG A 179 13.11 4.87 -8.84
C ARG A 179 11.93 4.10 -8.25
N GLU A 180 11.22 3.32 -9.06
CA GLU A 180 10.16 2.45 -8.58
C GLU A 180 10.69 1.18 -7.92
N MET A 181 11.92 0.77 -8.25
CA MET A 181 12.57 -0.43 -7.68
C MET A 181 13.07 -0.25 -6.24
N PHE A 182 13.22 0.99 -5.75
CA PHE A 182 13.71 1.27 -4.39
C PHE A 182 12.96 0.54 -3.29
N GLY A 183 11.65 0.44 -3.43
CA GLY A 183 10.82 -0.20 -2.43
C GLY A 183 11.15 -1.68 -2.24
N ARG A 184 11.34 -2.38 -3.36
CA ARG A 184 11.58 -3.81 -3.38
C ARG A 184 13.01 -4.13 -2.95
N GLU A 185 13.99 -3.35 -3.41
CA GLU A 185 15.37 -3.48 -2.95
C GLU A 185 15.47 -3.20 -1.44
N PHE A 186 14.87 -2.10 -0.97
CA PHE A 186 14.79 -1.78 0.46
C PHE A 186 14.22 -2.95 1.26
N MET A 187 13.11 -3.55 0.79
CA MET A 187 12.50 -4.71 1.42
C MET A 187 13.48 -5.88 1.55
N HIS A 188 14.20 -6.23 0.47
CA HIS A 188 15.19 -7.31 0.49
C HIS A 188 16.36 -7.01 1.43
N PHE A 189 16.96 -5.83 1.35
CA PHE A 189 18.05 -5.42 2.24
C PHE A 189 17.60 -5.40 3.71
N TYR A 190 16.39 -4.93 3.98
CA TYR A 190 15.81 -4.93 5.31
C TYR A 190 15.64 -6.35 5.86
N ILE A 191 15.07 -7.29 5.08
CA ILE A 191 14.90 -8.69 5.49
C ILE A 191 16.27 -9.35 5.77
N GLN A 192 17.27 -9.06 4.95
CA GLN A 192 18.63 -9.58 5.16
C GLN A 192 19.27 -9.03 6.44
N GLU A 193 19.15 -7.73 6.69
CA GLU A 193 19.67 -7.10 7.91
C GLU A 193 18.94 -7.61 9.16
N ALA A 194 17.62 -7.80 9.08
CA ALA A 194 16.83 -8.42 10.15
C ALA A 194 17.31 -9.83 10.50
N ARG A 195 17.55 -10.68 9.48
CA ARG A 195 18.10 -12.04 9.68
C ARG A 195 19.50 -12.01 10.30
N LYS A 196 20.36 -11.10 9.85
CA LYS A 196 21.73 -10.96 10.37
C LYS A 196 21.71 -10.56 11.84
N ARG A 197 20.90 -9.56 12.22
CA ARG A 197 20.79 -9.11 13.61
C ARG A 197 20.13 -10.15 14.51
N GLY A 198 19.08 -10.83 14.03
CA GLY A 198 18.45 -11.95 14.74
C GLY A 198 19.45 -13.08 15.06
N SER A 199 20.32 -13.42 14.10
CA SER A 199 21.35 -14.44 14.27
C SER A 199 22.48 -14.00 15.23
N GLN A 200 22.83 -12.71 15.21
CA GLN A 200 23.79 -12.13 16.17
C GLN A 200 23.26 -12.12 17.61
N THR A 201 21.98 -11.79 17.82
CA THR A 201 21.35 -11.90 19.15
C THR A 201 21.36 -13.34 19.66
N PHE A 202 21.09 -14.33 18.80
CA PHE A 202 21.11 -15.73 19.20
C PHE A 202 22.52 -16.19 19.61
N THR A 203 23.55 -15.73 18.90
CA THR A 203 24.96 -16.04 19.21
C THR A 203 25.41 -15.41 20.54
N LEU A 204 25.02 -14.15 20.80
CA LEU A 204 25.33 -13.47 22.06
C LEU A 204 24.63 -14.14 23.25
N VAL A 205 23.35 -14.52 23.11
CA VAL A 205 22.63 -15.24 24.16
C VAL A 205 23.29 -16.59 24.46
N LEU A 206 23.70 -17.33 23.43
CA LEU A 206 24.43 -18.59 23.59
C LEU A 206 25.76 -18.40 24.35
N ASN A 207 26.55 -17.39 23.98
CA ASN A 207 27.82 -17.11 24.65
C ASN A 207 27.62 -16.75 26.13
N VAL A 208 26.62 -15.93 26.46
CA VAL A 208 26.27 -15.60 27.86
C VAL A 208 25.84 -16.85 28.63
N THR A 209 25.06 -17.76 28.03
CA THR A 209 24.68 -19.02 28.70
C THR A 209 25.84 -20.00 28.86
N LEU A 210 26.83 -20.00 27.96
CA LEU A 210 28.00 -20.88 28.06
C LEU A 210 29.02 -20.37 29.09
N GLU A 211 29.21 -19.05 29.18
CA GLU A 211 30.06 -18.44 30.23
C GLU A 211 29.45 -18.63 31.63
N GLY A 212 28.12 -18.63 31.76
CA GLY A 212 27.45 -18.95 33.03
C GLY A 212 27.52 -20.43 33.46
N ALA A 213 27.93 -21.34 32.58
CA ALA A 213 28.00 -22.78 32.86
C ALA A 213 29.42 -23.26 33.25
N SER A 214 30.44 -22.41 33.19
CA SER A 214 31.85 -22.79 33.47
C SER A 214 32.33 -22.46 34.89
N GLU A 215 31.53 -21.80 35.73
CA GLU A 215 31.96 -21.36 37.08
C GLU A 215 31.57 -22.31 38.24
N THR A 216 30.90 -23.43 38.01
CA THR A 216 30.57 -24.39 39.10
C THR A 216 31.31 -25.72 38.94
N GLY A 217 32.62 -25.75 39.18
CA GLY A 217 33.34 -27.03 39.19
C GLY A 217 34.85 -26.97 39.41
N SER A 218 35.29 -26.63 40.62
CA SER A 218 36.34 -27.37 41.35
C SER A 218 36.82 -26.58 42.57
N SER A 219 36.36 -26.99 43.74
CA SER A 219 37.04 -26.76 45.01
C SER A 219 36.75 -27.97 45.90
N LEU A 220 37.59 -29.00 45.75
CA LEU A 220 37.81 -30.06 46.73
C LEU A 220 39.32 -30.36 46.76
#